data_AF-A0A497B9H3-F1
#
_entry.id   AF-A0A497B9H3-F1
#
_cell.length_a   1.000
_cell.length_b   1.000
_cell.length_c   1.000
_cell.angle_alpha   90.00
_cell.angle_beta   90.00
_cell.angle_gamma   90.00
#
_symmetry.space_group_name_H-M   'P 1'
#
loop_
_entity.id
_entity.type
_entity.pdbx_description
1 polymer ?
#
loop_
_entity_poly.entity_id
_entity_poly.type
_entity_poly.pdbx_seq_one_letter_code
_entity_poly.pdbx_strand_id
1 'polypeptide(L)'
;MSDEKIHPNQFVKRVLPLLLGIIVVVLLASVALAQDGGWTTPVLISTPSEISWFPDLTVDVYGTPHVIWCRTEPVEYGGLSEQVMYTSFQGDRWKEPNDIVPPSAEIVRNAIAADRSGNVHMIFGGSVRGILTLYYQRAAVSDAWSAAAWSEPHLINQGIAYMGDIALDSKGVVHVIYDDTRQNPQVYPPIRADIFYRRSENGGRIWSTPINLYSQPLTGSARPYMKIDANDVIHVTLDEGWDRLSGARPDNEEYHGAYVSSMDGGQTWTEPYLIEHPDRNVAQLTAGSDNESGVLLVWRSMSEDYERIFYQWSDDGGRTWQEPDVIPWIFARPFATFDMYDLTTDSAGHIHLLAVGRSTPEPKALLGVYHLIWDGERWSAPTRIFAQEGLYPEYPKIVIHEGNQLHAAWFTREGSVWEQDVNRVIWYSRSQVAAPHRPVTPMPTEMPESTKTVAPTPAPVPTPTLYQFNRDESGLPSGLHTESDELFRLVIALFPVILLIGVLIAVRMNWFHRSR
;
A
#
# COMPACT_ATOMS: atom_id res chain seq x y z
N MET A 1 58.81 -67.10 7.05
CA MET A 1 59.04 -65.67 7.35
C MET A 1 59.62 -65.06 6.09
N SER A 2 58.75 -64.66 5.16
CA SER A 2 59.13 -64.10 3.86
C SER A 2 58.66 -62.67 3.81
N ASP A 3 59.60 -61.74 4.00
CA ASP A 3 59.40 -60.30 3.88
C ASP A 3 59.15 -59.93 2.42
N GLU A 4 57.90 -59.62 2.11
CA GLU A 4 57.50 -59.08 0.82
C GLU A 4 57.78 -57.57 0.80
N LYS A 5 58.89 -57.18 0.16
CA LYS A 5 59.27 -55.79 -0.04
C LYS A 5 58.28 -55.11 -0.97
N ILE A 6 57.39 -54.28 -0.41
CA ILE A 6 56.51 -53.39 -1.17
C ILE A 6 57.38 -52.31 -1.83
N HIS A 7 57.49 -52.37 -3.16
CA HIS A 7 58.19 -51.36 -3.93
C HIS A 7 57.42 -50.01 -3.90
N PRO A 8 58.06 -48.89 -3.48
CA PRO A 8 57.38 -47.61 -3.27
C PRO A 8 56.72 -47.03 -4.54
N ASN A 9 57.18 -47.43 -5.73
CA ASN A 9 56.62 -46.96 -6.99
C ASN A 9 55.26 -47.56 -7.38
N GLN A 10 54.85 -48.70 -6.82
CA GLN A 10 53.50 -49.24 -7.07
C GLN A 10 52.43 -48.65 -6.15
N PHE A 11 52.83 -48.27 -4.92
CA PHE A 11 51.92 -47.64 -3.96
C PHE A 11 51.51 -46.24 -4.43
N VAL A 12 52.46 -45.44 -4.91
CA VAL A 12 52.19 -44.09 -5.44
C VAL A 12 51.31 -44.12 -6.71
N LYS A 13 51.51 -45.09 -7.61
CA LYS A 13 50.74 -45.18 -8.86
C LYS A 13 49.27 -45.60 -8.67
N ARG A 14 48.91 -46.25 -7.56
CA ARG A 14 47.53 -46.67 -7.27
C ARG A 14 46.81 -45.75 -6.29
N VAL A 15 47.54 -45.13 -5.35
CA VAL A 15 46.96 -44.29 -4.30
C VAL A 15 46.76 -42.85 -4.77
N LEU A 16 47.65 -42.32 -5.62
CA LEU A 16 47.54 -40.94 -6.12
C LEU A 16 46.29 -40.67 -6.99
N PRO A 17 45.89 -41.53 -7.96
CA PRO A 17 44.64 -41.31 -8.70
C PRO A 17 43.39 -41.52 -7.83
N LEU A 18 43.45 -42.38 -6.81
CA LEU A 18 42.36 -42.58 -5.86
C LEU A 18 42.17 -41.36 -4.94
N LEU A 19 43.27 -40.77 -4.45
CA LEU A 19 43.25 -39.52 -3.67
C LEU A 19 42.81 -38.33 -4.53
N LEU A 20 43.25 -38.23 -5.79
CA LEU A 20 42.77 -37.20 -6.71
C LEU A 20 41.27 -37.37 -7.00
N GLY A 21 40.80 -38.61 -7.18
CA GLY A 21 39.38 -38.91 -7.38
C GLY A 21 38.52 -38.54 -6.17
N ILE A 22 39.00 -38.82 -4.96
CA ILE A 22 38.31 -38.43 -3.71
C ILE A 22 38.33 -36.90 -3.56
N ILE A 23 39.42 -36.21 -3.88
CA ILE A 23 39.50 -34.75 -3.82
C ILE A 23 38.57 -34.11 -4.87
N VAL A 24 38.45 -34.67 -6.07
CA VAL A 24 37.50 -34.21 -7.10
C VAL A 24 36.06 -34.48 -6.69
N VAL A 25 35.74 -35.62 -6.06
CA VAL A 25 34.39 -35.90 -5.53
C VAL A 25 34.06 -35.00 -4.34
N VAL A 26 35.02 -34.71 -3.46
CA VAL A 26 34.84 -33.77 -2.34
C VAL A 26 34.72 -32.33 -2.85
N LEU A 27 35.50 -31.93 -3.85
CA LEU A 27 35.38 -30.61 -4.48
C LEU A 27 34.07 -30.47 -5.27
N LEU A 28 33.62 -31.51 -5.99
CA LEU A 28 32.33 -31.53 -6.67
C LEU A 28 31.15 -31.58 -5.67
N ALA A 29 31.29 -32.27 -4.54
CA ALA A 29 30.31 -32.24 -3.45
C ALA A 29 30.31 -30.89 -2.71
N SER A 30 31.45 -30.19 -2.65
CA SER A 30 31.57 -28.84 -2.08
C SER A 30 30.99 -27.77 -3.02
N VAL A 31 31.01 -28.00 -4.33
CA VAL A 31 30.39 -27.13 -5.35
C VAL A 31 28.89 -27.48 -5.55
N ALA A 32 28.44 -28.64 -5.06
CA ALA A 32 27.04 -29.05 -5.04
C ALA A 32 26.30 -28.78 -3.71
N LEU A 33 26.94 -28.10 -2.73
CA LEU A 33 26.25 -27.39 -1.65
C LEU A 33 26.15 -25.90 -2.01
N ALA A 34 25.59 -25.62 -3.18
CA ALA A 34 25.12 -24.29 -3.52
C ALA A 34 23.81 -24.05 -2.76
N GLN A 35 23.88 -23.20 -1.73
CA GLN A 35 22.80 -22.52 -1.01
C GLN A 35 21.57 -23.38 -0.70
N ASP A 36 21.43 -23.78 0.57
CA ASP A 36 20.11 -24.06 1.12
C ASP A 36 19.33 -22.73 1.07
N GLY A 37 18.54 -22.54 0.00
CA GLY A 37 17.79 -21.33 -0.34
C GLY A 37 16.59 -21.11 0.57
N GLY A 38 16.87 -20.96 1.87
CA GLY A 38 15.88 -20.75 2.91
C GLY A 38 15.65 -19.26 3.21
N TRP A 39 14.53 -18.98 3.84
CA TRP A 39 14.25 -17.66 4.41
C TRP A 39 15.20 -17.35 5.57
N THR A 40 15.61 -16.09 5.68
CA THR A 40 16.32 -15.60 6.86
C THR A 40 15.46 -15.72 8.12
N THR A 41 16.09 -15.77 9.30
CA THR A 41 15.34 -15.64 10.56
C THR A 41 14.55 -14.33 10.55
N PRO A 42 13.23 -14.36 10.81
CA PRO A 42 12.42 -13.15 10.87
C PRO A 42 12.99 -12.13 11.87
N VAL A 43 13.06 -10.88 11.46
CA VAL A 43 13.51 -9.75 12.30
C VAL A 43 12.36 -8.81 12.56
N LEU A 44 12.27 -8.35 13.81
CA LEU A 44 11.34 -7.30 14.23
C LEU A 44 11.87 -5.95 13.73
N ILE A 45 11.06 -5.19 12.99
CA ILE A 45 11.47 -3.89 12.41
C ILE A 45 10.69 -2.69 12.97
N SER A 46 9.57 -2.94 13.65
CA SER A 46 8.84 -1.90 14.40
C SER A 46 9.25 -1.90 15.87
N THR A 47 8.84 -0.87 16.60
CA THR A 47 9.00 -0.82 18.06
C THR A 47 8.10 -1.88 18.73
N PRO A 48 8.62 -2.70 19.67
CA PRO A 48 7.84 -3.80 20.28
C PRO A 48 6.57 -3.39 21.04
N SER A 49 6.55 -2.18 21.61
CA SER A 49 5.48 -1.68 22.49
C SER A 49 4.50 -0.74 21.77
N GLU A 50 4.53 -0.72 20.44
CA GLU A 50 3.65 0.11 19.63
C GLU A 50 2.56 -0.74 18.98
N ILE A 51 1.50 -0.08 18.52
CA ILE A 51 0.45 -0.72 17.73
C ILE A 51 0.77 -0.47 16.26
N SER A 52 1.56 -1.36 15.67
CA SER A 52 2.00 -1.31 14.27
C SER A 52 1.32 -2.40 13.44
N TRP A 53 0.62 -2.01 12.39
CA TRP A 53 -0.20 -2.91 11.57
C TRP A 53 -0.29 -2.42 10.11
N PHE A 54 -0.71 -3.31 9.21
CA PHE A 54 -0.81 -3.07 7.76
C PHE A 54 0.52 -2.66 7.10
N PRO A 55 1.56 -3.51 7.20
CA PRO A 55 2.78 -3.24 6.49
C PRO A 55 2.54 -3.31 4.98
N ASP A 56 3.30 -2.51 4.25
CA ASP A 56 3.52 -2.69 2.83
C ASP A 56 5.00 -2.47 2.52
N LEU A 57 5.52 -3.13 1.49
CA LEU A 57 6.94 -3.04 1.14
C LEU A 57 7.18 -2.96 -0.35
N THR A 58 8.30 -2.33 -0.69
CA THR A 58 8.84 -2.30 -2.05
C THR A 58 10.36 -2.38 -2.00
N VAL A 59 11.01 -2.66 -3.13
CA VAL A 59 12.47 -2.64 -3.25
C VAL A 59 12.82 -1.65 -4.34
N ASP A 60 13.67 -0.67 -4.03
CA ASP A 60 14.08 0.32 -5.00
C ASP A 60 15.01 -0.26 -6.08
N VAL A 61 15.34 0.57 -7.06
CA VAL A 61 16.21 0.22 -8.19
C VAL A 61 17.64 -0.14 -7.77
N TYR A 62 18.04 0.16 -6.54
CA TYR A 62 19.36 -0.15 -5.98
C TYR A 62 19.36 -1.42 -5.11
N GLY A 63 18.23 -2.12 -5.01
CA GLY A 63 18.08 -3.30 -4.18
C GLY A 63 17.87 -2.98 -2.70
N THR A 64 17.39 -1.78 -2.37
CA THR A 64 17.06 -1.37 -1.00
C THR A 64 15.58 -1.64 -0.69
N PRO A 65 15.28 -2.55 0.25
CA PRO A 65 13.93 -2.69 0.81
C PRO A 65 13.49 -1.42 1.54
N HIS A 66 12.25 -0.99 1.27
CA HIS A 66 11.51 0.05 1.97
C HIS A 66 10.24 -0.55 2.53
N VAL A 67 9.95 -0.29 3.80
CA VAL A 67 8.74 -0.79 4.46
C VAL A 67 8.03 0.38 5.13
N ILE A 68 6.71 0.44 4.92
CA ILE A 68 5.82 1.36 5.61
C ILE A 68 4.75 0.61 6.38
N TRP A 69 4.20 1.21 7.42
CA TRP A 69 3.08 0.66 8.18
C TRP A 69 2.30 1.76 8.89
N CYS A 70 1.08 1.44 9.31
CA CYS A 70 0.30 2.28 10.20
C CYS A 70 0.74 2.06 11.65
N ARG A 71 1.05 3.15 12.36
CA ARG A 71 1.19 3.17 13.83
C ARG A 71 -0.03 3.84 14.42
N THR A 72 -0.70 3.16 15.35
CA THR A 72 -1.86 3.68 16.08
C THR A 72 -1.47 3.98 17.53
N GLU A 73 -1.92 5.12 18.05
CA GLU A 73 -1.72 5.54 19.43
C GLU A 73 -3.08 5.95 20.03
N PRO A 74 -3.49 5.37 21.16
CA PRO A 74 -4.67 5.83 21.89
C PRO A 74 -4.44 7.27 22.41
N VAL A 75 -5.40 8.16 22.20
CA VAL A 75 -5.34 9.52 22.76
C VAL A 75 -6.19 9.65 24.02
N GLU A 76 -5.79 10.55 24.92
CA GLU A 76 -6.57 10.93 26.10
C GLU A 76 -7.99 11.30 25.64
N TYR A 77 -9.03 10.72 26.25
CA TYR A 77 -10.45 10.79 25.86
C TYR A 77 -10.98 9.76 24.82
N GLY A 78 -10.21 8.72 24.48
CA GLY A 78 -10.73 7.53 23.80
C GLY A 78 -10.80 7.63 22.27
N GLY A 79 -10.05 8.57 21.68
CA GLY A 79 -9.78 8.59 20.25
C GLY A 79 -8.55 7.76 19.88
N LEU A 80 -8.32 7.62 18.57
CA LEU A 80 -7.09 7.03 18.02
C LEU A 80 -6.37 8.09 17.18
N SER A 81 -5.05 8.10 17.27
CA SER A 81 -4.15 8.90 16.46
C SER A 81 -3.27 7.98 15.64
N GLU A 82 -3.24 8.18 14.33
CA GLU A 82 -2.66 7.23 13.38
C GLU A 82 -1.70 7.94 12.42
N GLN A 83 -0.57 7.30 12.15
CA GLN A 83 0.51 7.87 11.33
C GLN A 83 1.14 6.78 10.46
N VAL A 84 1.71 7.18 9.32
CA VAL A 84 2.52 6.28 8.50
C VAL A 84 3.96 6.32 8.99
N MET A 85 4.45 5.16 9.40
CA MET A 85 5.85 4.91 9.73
C MET A 85 6.59 4.39 8.50
N TYR A 86 7.88 4.66 8.43
CA TYR A 86 8.77 4.25 7.34
C TYR A 86 10.12 3.78 7.87
N THR A 87 10.66 2.72 7.27
CA THR A 87 12.07 2.35 7.40
C THR A 87 12.62 1.78 6.09
N SER A 88 13.95 1.76 5.97
CA SER A 88 14.68 1.23 4.82
C SER A 88 15.88 0.41 5.27
N PHE A 89 16.21 -0.64 4.53
CA PHE A 89 17.34 -1.52 4.85
C PHE A 89 18.67 -0.98 4.31
N GLN A 90 19.72 -0.93 5.13
CA GLN A 90 21.04 -0.39 4.78
C GLN A 90 22.08 -1.47 4.43
N GLY A 91 21.62 -2.64 3.98
CA GLY A 91 22.47 -3.78 3.59
C GLY A 91 22.76 -4.77 4.73
N ASP A 92 22.98 -4.28 5.94
CA ASP A 92 23.21 -5.10 7.15
C ASP A 92 22.18 -4.87 8.26
N ARG A 93 21.59 -3.68 8.34
CA ARG A 93 20.60 -3.29 9.35
C ARG A 93 19.49 -2.41 8.79
N TRP A 94 18.37 -2.37 9.49
CA TRP A 94 17.31 -1.40 9.24
C TRP A 94 17.68 -0.03 9.82
N LYS A 95 17.25 1.06 9.16
CA LYS A 95 17.20 2.37 9.81
C LYS A 95 16.20 2.33 10.97
N GLU A 96 16.39 3.20 11.95
CA GLU A 96 15.34 3.45 12.93
C GLU A 96 14.07 3.94 12.22
N PRO A 97 12.88 3.41 12.58
CA PRO A 97 11.62 3.87 12.03
C PRO A 97 11.43 5.38 12.21
N ASN A 98 10.89 6.04 11.19
CA ASN A 98 10.54 7.45 11.24
C ASN A 98 9.10 7.65 10.76
N ASP A 99 8.37 8.59 11.34
CA ASP A 99 7.07 9.01 10.83
C ASP A 99 7.24 9.89 9.58
N ILE A 100 6.46 9.59 8.54
CA ILE A 100 6.48 10.32 7.27
C ILE A 100 5.14 10.98 6.93
N VAL A 101 4.08 10.63 7.65
CA VAL A 101 2.79 11.29 7.61
C VAL A 101 2.44 11.73 9.03
N PRO A 102 2.12 13.01 9.27
CA PRO A 102 1.74 13.49 10.59
C PRO A 102 0.55 12.73 11.16
N PRO A 103 0.43 12.62 12.49
CA PRO A 103 -0.68 11.92 13.10
C PRO A 103 -2.04 12.53 12.73
N SER A 104 -2.98 11.70 12.30
CA SER A 104 -4.36 12.07 12.01
C SER A 104 -5.35 11.12 12.66
N ALA A 105 -6.59 11.56 12.83
CA ALA A 105 -7.67 10.66 13.19
C ALA A 105 -8.04 9.77 11.98
N GLU A 106 -8.61 8.61 12.27
CA GLU A 106 -9.18 7.64 11.32
C GLU A 106 -8.14 6.80 10.55
N ILE A 107 -8.41 5.49 10.48
CA ILE A 107 -7.43 4.43 10.23
C ILE A 107 -6.66 4.62 8.93
N VAL A 108 -5.33 4.72 9.06
CA VAL A 108 -4.40 4.85 7.95
C VAL A 108 -4.15 3.48 7.32
N ARG A 109 -4.79 3.18 6.19
CA ARG A 109 -4.28 2.19 5.23
C ARG A 109 -3.22 2.85 4.38
N ASN A 110 -2.25 2.06 3.94
CA ASN A 110 -1.14 2.57 3.15
C ASN A 110 -0.70 1.54 2.10
N ALA A 111 -0.12 2.02 1.01
CA ALA A 111 0.58 1.20 0.03
C ALA A 111 1.76 1.98 -0.56
N ILE A 112 2.84 1.28 -0.91
CA ILE A 112 4.09 1.85 -1.42
C ILE A 112 4.60 1.12 -2.65
N ALA A 113 5.14 1.87 -3.61
CA ALA A 113 5.83 1.31 -4.76
C ALA A 113 7.02 2.19 -5.18
N ALA A 114 8.12 1.56 -5.61
CA ALA A 114 9.29 2.27 -6.12
C ALA A 114 9.33 2.27 -7.65
N ASP A 115 9.80 3.37 -8.23
CA ASP A 115 10.01 3.50 -9.67
C ASP A 115 11.49 3.25 -10.05
N ARG A 116 11.75 3.02 -11.34
CA ARG A 116 13.13 2.85 -11.85
C ARG A 116 13.91 4.16 -11.94
N SER A 117 13.27 5.30 -11.73
CA SER A 117 13.89 6.64 -11.74
C SER A 117 14.45 7.03 -10.36
N GLY A 118 14.25 6.19 -9.34
CA GLY A 118 14.74 6.42 -7.99
C GLY A 118 13.75 7.17 -7.09
N ASN A 119 12.44 7.03 -7.32
CA ASN A 119 11.41 7.56 -6.44
C ASN A 119 10.64 6.43 -5.74
N VAL A 120 10.11 6.74 -4.56
CA VAL A 120 9.04 6.00 -3.92
C VAL A 120 7.74 6.77 -4.01
N HIS A 121 6.67 6.04 -4.26
CA HIS A 121 5.30 6.49 -4.39
C HIS A 121 4.49 5.86 -3.26
N MET A 122 3.66 6.66 -2.60
CA MET A 122 2.85 6.18 -1.48
C MET A 122 1.43 6.69 -1.65
N ILE A 123 0.47 5.82 -1.34
CA ILE A 123 -0.89 6.23 -1.01
C ILE A 123 -1.16 5.96 0.47
N PHE A 124 -1.98 6.78 1.09
CA PHE A 124 -2.43 6.57 2.45
C PHE A 124 -3.82 7.16 2.69
N GLY A 125 -4.61 6.46 3.50
CA GLY A 125 -5.88 6.96 4.03
C GLY A 125 -5.63 7.91 5.19
N GLY A 126 -6.40 8.99 5.30
CA GLY A 126 -6.35 9.88 6.45
C GLY A 126 -7.39 10.97 6.41
N SER A 127 -7.59 11.63 7.54
CA SER A 127 -8.64 12.64 7.72
C SER A 127 -8.11 14.05 7.80
N VAL A 128 -7.26 14.39 6.83
CA VAL A 128 -6.64 15.72 6.68
C VAL A 128 -7.69 16.84 6.60
N ARG A 129 -8.95 16.53 6.25
CA ARG A 129 -10.07 17.49 6.19
C ARG A 129 -11.33 17.04 6.96
N GLY A 130 -11.18 16.17 7.96
CA GLY A 130 -12.30 15.68 8.78
C GLY A 130 -13.19 14.64 8.11
N ILE A 131 -12.74 14.06 7.00
CA ILE A 131 -13.34 12.91 6.32
C ILE A 131 -12.19 11.99 5.90
N LEU A 132 -12.32 10.69 6.20
CA LEU A 132 -11.40 9.65 5.75
C LEU A 132 -11.31 9.65 4.21
N THR A 133 -10.15 10.07 3.70
CA THR A 133 -9.87 10.28 2.27
C THR A 133 -8.52 9.69 1.91
N LEU A 134 -8.29 9.42 0.62
CA LEU A 134 -7.05 8.82 0.12
C LEU A 134 -6.14 9.88 -0.51
N TYR A 135 -4.92 9.94 -0.01
CA TYR A 135 -3.89 10.86 -0.50
C TYR A 135 -2.76 10.10 -1.17
N TYR A 136 -2.10 10.77 -2.11
CA TYR A 136 -0.87 10.34 -2.75
C TYR A 136 0.28 11.29 -2.40
N GLN A 137 1.47 10.74 -2.17
CA GLN A 137 2.73 11.47 -2.04
C GLN A 137 3.86 10.71 -2.73
N ARG A 138 4.95 11.41 -3.06
CA ARG A 138 6.19 10.81 -3.57
C ARG A 138 7.42 11.46 -2.96
N ALA A 139 8.52 10.72 -2.90
CA ALA A 139 9.84 11.21 -2.49
C ALA A 139 10.94 10.50 -3.29
N ALA A 140 12.13 11.09 -3.39
CA ALA A 140 13.31 10.38 -3.88
C ALA A 140 13.71 9.29 -2.86
N VAL A 141 14.15 8.11 -3.33
CA VAL A 141 14.51 6.97 -2.46
C VAL A 141 15.61 7.32 -1.46
N SER A 142 16.52 8.23 -1.83
CA SER A 142 17.61 8.73 -0.99
C SER A 142 17.12 9.50 0.24
N ASP A 143 16.00 10.21 0.09
CA ASP A 143 15.52 11.20 1.06
C ASP A 143 14.20 10.78 1.72
N ALA A 144 13.58 9.70 1.26
CA ALA A 144 12.27 9.20 1.70
C ALA A 144 12.15 8.90 3.21
N TRP A 145 13.28 8.76 3.91
CA TRP A 145 13.29 8.65 5.37
C TRP A 145 12.81 9.95 6.07
N SER A 146 12.97 11.11 5.44
CA SER A 146 12.54 12.40 5.97
C SER A 146 11.12 12.75 5.51
N ALA A 147 10.21 13.01 6.46
CA ALA A 147 8.86 13.51 6.16
C ALA A 147 8.87 14.76 5.26
N ALA A 148 9.87 15.64 5.43
CA ALA A 148 10.01 16.88 4.65
C ALA A 148 10.41 16.66 3.17
N ALA A 149 10.86 15.45 2.80
CA ALA A 149 11.21 15.11 1.43
C ALA A 149 10.01 14.67 0.58
N TRP A 150 8.89 14.34 1.23
CA TRP A 150 7.68 13.92 0.53
C TRP A 150 6.95 15.14 -0.05
N SER A 151 6.42 14.97 -1.26
CA SER A 151 5.62 16.00 -1.93
C SER A 151 4.35 16.32 -1.15
N GLU A 152 3.80 17.52 -1.32
CA GLU A 152 2.47 17.85 -0.75
C GLU A 152 1.40 16.77 -1.05
N PRO A 153 0.55 16.40 -0.06
CA PRO A 153 -0.49 15.40 -0.24
C PRO A 153 -1.46 15.74 -1.38
N HIS A 154 -1.57 14.85 -2.37
CA HIS A 154 -2.52 14.97 -3.47
C HIS A 154 -3.75 14.12 -3.19
N LEU A 155 -4.94 14.74 -3.12
CA LEU A 155 -6.21 14.00 -2.93
C LEU A 155 -6.55 13.17 -4.17
N ILE A 156 -6.74 11.86 -4.00
CA ILE A 156 -6.96 10.91 -5.09
C ILE A 156 -8.44 10.61 -5.33
N ASN A 157 -9.24 10.59 -4.27
CA ASN A 157 -10.62 10.12 -4.31
C ASN A 157 -11.62 11.29 -4.08
N GLN A 158 -12.92 11.03 -4.18
CA GLN A 158 -13.97 12.06 -4.00
C GLN A 158 -14.80 11.84 -2.73
N GLY A 159 -15.12 10.59 -2.38
CA GLY A 159 -15.92 10.23 -1.21
C GLY A 159 -15.06 9.77 -0.04
N ILE A 160 -15.53 8.72 0.65
CA ILE A 160 -14.76 8.06 1.70
C ILE A 160 -14.03 6.86 1.09
N ALA A 161 -12.73 6.76 1.36
CA ALA A 161 -11.87 5.67 0.92
C ALA A 161 -11.13 5.10 2.14
N TYR A 162 -11.20 3.79 2.31
CA TYR A 162 -10.53 3.08 3.38
C TYR A 162 -9.24 2.43 2.93
N MET A 163 -9.25 1.73 1.79
CA MET A 163 -8.17 0.87 1.33
C MET A 163 -7.87 1.11 -0.15
N GLY A 164 -6.61 1.03 -0.51
CA GLY A 164 -6.17 1.07 -1.89
C GLY A 164 -4.85 0.35 -2.07
N ASP A 165 -4.45 0.25 -3.32
CA ASP A 165 -3.19 -0.36 -3.74
C ASP A 165 -2.54 0.50 -4.84
N ILE A 166 -1.21 0.45 -4.92
CA ILE A 166 -0.41 1.24 -5.87
C ILE A 166 0.64 0.35 -6.54
N ALA A 167 0.75 0.48 -7.86
CA ALA A 167 1.78 -0.21 -8.64
C ALA A 167 2.26 0.69 -9.78
N LEU A 168 3.42 0.36 -10.34
CA LEU A 168 3.96 1.05 -11.50
C LEU A 168 4.19 0.08 -12.65
N ASP A 169 3.90 0.53 -13.86
CA ASP A 169 4.24 -0.22 -15.09
C ASP A 169 5.70 0.01 -15.51
N SER A 170 6.14 -0.70 -16.55
CA SER A 170 7.50 -0.61 -17.08
C SER A 170 7.89 0.77 -17.62
N LYS A 171 6.89 1.63 -17.90
CA LYS A 171 7.05 3.00 -18.39
C LYS A 171 7.05 4.04 -17.25
N GLY A 172 6.87 3.60 -16.00
CA GLY A 172 6.79 4.48 -14.84
C GLY A 172 5.44 5.17 -14.68
N VAL A 173 4.39 4.68 -15.34
CA VAL A 173 3.03 5.13 -15.09
C VAL A 173 2.61 4.63 -13.72
N VAL A 174 2.07 5.53 -12.89
CA VAL A 174 1.56 5.20 -11.56
C VAL A 174 0.12 4.76 -11.69
N HIS A 175 -0.21 3.57 -11.20
CA HIS A 175 -1.55 3.01 -11.16
C HIS A 175 -2.02 2.96 -9.72
N VAL A 176 -3.26 3.37 -9.46
CA VAL A 176 -3.87 3.32 -8.13
C VAL A 176 -5.26 2.74 -8.25
N ILE A 177 -5.55 1.74 -7.42
CA ILE A 177 -6.91 1.26 -7.17
C ILE A 177 -7.32 1.55 -5.73
N TYR A 178 -8.59 1.79 -5.49
CA TYR A 178 -9.09 2.15 -4.17
C TYR A 178 -10.59 1.92 -4.05
N ASP A 179 -11.05 1.66 -2.83
CA ASP A 179 -12.48 1.72 -2.51
C ASP A 179 -12.94 3.18 -2.38
N ASP A 180 -14.11 3.52 -2.89
CA ASP A 180 -14.68 4.87 -2.73
C ASP A 180 -16.22 4.83 -2.70
N THR A 181 -16.81 5.55 -1.75
CA THR A 181 -18.26 5.80 -1.71
C THR A 181 -18.71 6.82 -2.77
N ARG A 182 -17.79 7.47 -3.50
CA ARG A 182 -17.96 8.56 -4.49
C ARG A 182 -18.57 9.86 -3.96
N GLN A 183 -19.42 9.80 -2.95
CA GLN A 183 -20.08 10.94 -2.33
C GLN A 183 -20.04 10.81 -0.81
N ASN A 184 -20.20 11.95 -0.11
CA ASN A 184 -20.22 12.02 1.34
C ASN A 184 -21.42 11.22 1.91
N PRO A 185 -21.19 10.22 2.79
CA PRO A 185 -22.18 9.22 3.22
C PRO A 185 -23.22 9.73 4.25
N GLN A 186 -23.46 11.04 4.36
CA GLN A 186 -24.61 11.55 5.14
C GLN A 186 -25.98 11.25 4.50
N VAL A 187 -26.02 10.40 3.48
CA VAL A 187 -27.25 9.92 2.82
C VAL A 187 -27.66 8.59 3.45
N TYR A 188 -28.95 8.44 3.72
CA TYR A 188 -29.55 7.18 4.16
C TYR A 188 -30.39 6.59 3.00
N PRO A 189 -30.20 5.32 2.61
CA PRO A 189 -29.24 4.35 3.16
C PRO A 189 -27.77 4.70 2.81
N PRO A 190 -26.78 4.22 3.60
CA PRO A 190 -25.37 4.51 3.36
C PRO A 190 -24.95 4.03 1.97
N ILE A 191 -24.18 4.88 1.27
CA ILE A 191 -23.60 4.55 -0.02
C ILE A 191 -22.50 3.52 0.20
N ARG A 192 -22.61 2.38 -0.48
CA ARG A 192 -21.58 1.33 -0.45
C ARG A 192 -20.41 1.72 -1.34
N ALA A 193 -19.20 1.39 -0.93
CA ALA A 193 -18.02 1.62 -1.74
C ALA A 193 -17.96 0.65 -2.93
N ASP A 194 -17.48 1.14 -4.07
CA ASP A 194 -17.04 0.31 -5.21
C ASP A 194 -15.52 0.47 -5.36
N ILE A 195 -14.88 -0.39 -6.18
CA ILE A 195 -13.46 -0.24 -6.52
C ILE A 195 -13.28 0.66 -7.74
N PHE A 196 -12.47 1.70 -7.57
CA PHE A 196 -12.10 2.66 -8.61
C PHE A 196 -10.63 2.52 -8.99
N TYR A 197 -10.34 2.87 -10.24
CA TYR A 197 -9.01 2.94 -10.79
C TYR A 197 -8.68 4.35 -11.29
N ARG A 198 -7.44 4.78 -11.08
CA ARG A 198 -6.83 5.97 -11.67
C ARG A 198 -5.38 5.69 -12.05
N ARG A 199 -4.87 6.46 -13.02
CA ARG A 199 -3.45 6.44 -13.37
C ARG A 199 -2.84 7.82 -13.54
N SER A 200 -1.52 7.89 -13.46
CA SER A 200 -0.73 9.09 -13.71
C SER A 200 0.51 8.80 -14.53
N GLU A 201 0.64 9.47 -15.67
CA GLU A 201 1.79 9.34 -16.58
C GLU A 201 2.91 10.35 -16.27
N ASN A 202 2.78 11.14 -15.19
CA ASN A 202 3.74 12.19 -14.82
C ASN A 202 4.12 12.16 -13.33
N GLY A 203 4.21 10.95 -12.78
CA GLY A 203 4.61 10.69 -11.41
C GLY A 203 3.62 11.24 -10.37
N GLY A 204 2.32 11.16 -10.65
CA GLY A 204 1.24 11.55 -9.73
C GLY A 204 0.96 13.04 -9.64
N ARG A 205 1.44 13.86 -10.59
CA ARG A 205 1.10 15.29 -10.66
C ARG A 205 -0.30 15.53 -11.22
N ILE A 206 -0.67 14.76 -12.24
CA ILE A 206 -1.99 14.76 -12.88
C ILE A 206 -2.47 13.32 -12.99
N TRP A 207 -3.75 13.12 -12.72
CA TRP A 207 -4.37 11.81 -12.67
C TRP A 207 -5.56 11.73 -13.63
N SER A 208 -5.80 10.56 -14.21
CA SER A 208 -6.96 10.28 -15.04
C SER A 208 -8.27 10.49 -14.29
N THR A 209 -9.39 10.55 -15.02
CA THR A 209 -10.72 10.42 -14.43
C THR A 209 -10.87 9.03 -13.77
N PRO A 210 -11.58 8.91 -12.63
CA PRO A 210 -11.84 7.61 -12.02
C PRO A 210 -12.63 6.68 -12.94
N ILE A 211 -12.19 5.43 -13.06
CA ILE A 211 -12.91 4.34 -13.72
C ILE A 211 -13.46 3.42 -12.62
N ASN A 212 -14.77 3.15 -12.62
CA ASN A 212 -15.35 2.14 -11.71
C ASN A 212 -15.11 0.76 -12.32
N LEU A 213 -14.35 -0.09 -11.62
CA LEU A 213 -13.97 -1.42 -12.09
C LEU A 213 -15.08 -2.47 -11.91
N TYR A 214 -16.00 -2.22 -10.98
CA TYR A 214 -17.11 -3.13 -10.67
C TYR A 214 -18.34 -2.33 -10.24
N SER A 215 -19.07 -1.81 -11.22
CA SER A 215 -20.14 -0.85 -10.95
C SER A 215 -21.48 -1.47 -10.53
N GLN A 216 -21.65 -2.78 -10.69
CA GLN A 216 -22.87 -3.53 -10.34
C GLN A 216 -22.55 -5.00 -10.03
N PRO A 217 -23.29 -5.61 -9.09
CA PRO A 217 -24.27 -4.98 -8.20
C PRO A 217 -23.58 -4.12 -7.13
N LEU A 218 -24.27 -3.10 -6.59
CA LEU A 218 -23.76 -2.26 -5.50
C LEU A 218 -23.96 -2.96 -4.14
N THR A 219 -23.31 -4.10 -3.91
CA THR A 219 -23.39 -4.83 -2.62
C THR A 219 -22.23 -4.51 -1.69
N GLY A 220 -21.23 -3.78 -2.18
CA GLY A 220 -20.13 -3.21 -1.43
C GLY A 220 -18.86 -4.00 -1.72
N SER A 221 -17.88 -3.30 -2.26
CA SER A 221 -16.59 -3.86 -2.62
C SER A 221 -15.54 -3.52 -1.58
N ALA A 222 -14.64 -4.46 -1.30
CA ALA A 222 -13.55 -4.31 -0.37
C ALA A 222 -12.30 -5.10 -0.82
N ARG A 223 -11.20 -4.91 -0.09
CA ARG A 223 -9.90 -5.55 -0.32
C ARG A 223 -9.44 -5.47 -1.79
N PRO A 224 -9.40 -4.26 -2.39
CA PRO A 224 -8.79 -4.11 -3.70
C PRO A 224 -7.32 -4.56 -3.65
N TYR A 225 -6.91 -5.36 -4.64
CA TYR A 225 -5.54 -5.83 -4.80
C TYR A 225 -5.13 -5.71 -6.27
N MET A 226 -3.91 -5.22 -6.51
CA MET A 226 -3.37 -5.03 -7.85
C MET A 226 -1.98 -5.64 -8.01
N LYS A 227 -1.73 -6.27 -9.15
CA LYS A 227 -0.38 -6.56 -9.63
C LYS A 227 -0.26 -6.20 -11.11
N ILE A 228 0.93 -5.76 -11.50
CA ILE A 228 1.28 -5.52 -12.89
C ILE A 228 2.37 -6.52 -13.26
N ASP A 229 2.14 -7.31 -14.31
CA ASP A 229 3.10 -8.31 -14.77
C ASP A 229 4.21 -7.70 -15.64
N ALA A 230 5.20 -8.51 -16.03
CA ALA A 230 6.32 -8.04 -16.84
C ALA A 230 5.93 -7.54 -18.26
N ASN A 231 4.69 -7.80 -18.72
CA ASN A 231 4.15 -7.36 -20.00
C ASN A 231 3.24 -6.11 -19.86
N ASP A 232 3.26 -5.46 -18.69
CA ASP A 232 2.39 -4.33 -18.33
C ASP A 232 0.88 -4.69 -18.32
N VAL A 233 0.54 -5.96 -18.16
CA VAL A 233 -0.86 -6.37 -17.92
C VAL A 233 -1.19 -6.08 -16.46
N ILE A 234 -2.28 -5.34 -16.25
CA ILE A 234 -2.76 -4.99 -14.92
C ILE A 234 -3.80 -6.02 -14.51
N HIS A 235 -3.54 -6.71 -13.40
CA HIS A 235 -4.45 -7.68 -12.78
C HIS A 235 -5.03 -7.05 -11.52
N VAL A 236 -6.36 -7.02 -11.41
CA VAL A 236 -7.06 -6.48 -10.23
C VAL A 236 -8.05 -7.50 -9.71
N THR A 237 -8.03 -7.68 -8.38
CA THR A 237 -9.02 -8.48 -7.66
C THR A 237 -9.70 -7.65 -6.58
N LEU A 238 -10.91 -8.06 -6.22
CA LEU A 238 -11.71 -7.47 -5.15
C LEU A 238 -12.63 -8.51 -4.51
N ASP A 239 -13.01 -8.27 -3.27
CA ASP A 239 -14.07 -9.00 -2.57
C ASP A 239 -15.37 -8.18 -2.64
N GLU A 240 -16.46 -8.77 -3.09
CA GLU A 240 -17.78 -8.15 -3.18
C GLU A 240 -18.72 -8.69 -2.08
N GLY A 241 -19.75 -7.92 -1.74
CA GLY A 241 -20.78 -8.32 -0.76
C GLY A 241 -20.54 -7.80 0.64
N TRP A 242 -19.53 -6.98 0.86
CA TRP A 242 -19.26 -6.39 2.16
C TRP A 242 -18.70 -4.97 2.05
N ASP A 243 -19.49 -3.99 2.46
CA ASP A 243 -18.97 -2.64 2.64
C ASP A 243 -18.35 -2.50 4.04
N ARG A 244 -17.04 -2.38 4.08
CA ARG A 244 -16.26 -2.17 5.29
C ARG A 244 -16.65 -0.88 6.01
N LEU A 245 -16.97 0.18 5.27
CA LEU A 245 -17.17 1.53 5.79
C LEU A 245 -18.48 1.63 6.54
N SER A 246 -19.58 1.19 5.94
CA SER A 246 -20.88 1.17 6.60
C SER A 246 -21.13 -0.09 7.45
N GLY A 247 -20.31 -1.14 7.28
CA GLY A 247 -20.59 -2.47 7.79
C GLY A 247 -21.77 -3.15 7.09
N ALA A 248 -22.33 -2.54 6.04
CA ALA A 248 -23.47 -3.06 5.33
C ALA A 248 -23.12 -4.38 4.64
N ARG A 249 -24.06 -5.30 4.75
CA ARG A 249 -24.07 -6.60 4.06
C ARG A 249 -25.34 -6.67 3.23
N PRO A 250 -25.34 -7.34 2.08
CA PRO A 250 -26.56 -7.54 1.32
C PRO A 250 -27.45 -8.56 2.04
N ASP A 251 -28.77 -8.40 1.95
CA ASP A 251 -29.75 -9.25 2.66
C ASP A 251 -29.72 -10.72 2.19
N ASN A 252 -29.14 -10.98 1.01
CA ASN A 252 -28.99 -12.30 0.41
C ASN A 252 -27.62 -12.96 0.66
N GLU A 253 -26.72 -12.30 1.41
CA GLU A 253 -25.38 -12.83 1.75
C GLU A 253 -24.54 -13.28 0.53
N GLU A 254 -24.72 -12.64 -0.64
CA GLU A 254 -23.89 -12.93 -1.81
C GLU A 254 -22.52 -12.28 -1.65
N TYR A 255 -21.48 -13.10 -1.38
CA TYR A 255 -20.08 -12.65 -1.32
C TYR A 255 -19.22 -13.40 -2.33
N HIS A 256 -18.78 -12.72 -3.38
CA HIS A 256 -17.91 -13.33 -4.37
C HIS A 256 -16.63 -12.52 -4.53
N GLY A 257 -15.56 -13.21 -4.92
CA GLY A 257 -14.38 -12.54 -5.46
C GLY A 257 -14.64 -12.17 -6.92
N ALA A 258 -14.09 -11.05 -7.38
CA ALA A 258 -14.09 -10.69 -8.78
C ALA A 258 -12.67 -10.38 -9.27
N TYR A 259 -12.39 -10.79 -10.51
CA TYR A 259 -11.14 -10.50 -11.21
C TYR A 259 -11.43 -9.70 -12.48
N VAL A 260 -10.66 -8.63 -12.70
CA VAL A 260 -10.62 -7.86 -13.94
C VAL A 260 -9.18 -7.61 -14.35
N SER A 261 -8.95 -7.39 -15.64
CA SER A 261 -7.62 -7.07 -16.13
C SER A 261 -7.62 -6.00 -17.21
N SER A 262 -6.46 -5.40 -17.44
CA SER A 262 -6.22 -4.45 -18.52
C SER A 262 -4.91 -4.73 -19.23
N MET A 263 -4.95 -4.76 -20.57
CA MET A 263 -3.78 -4.99 -21.43
C MET A 263 -3.31 -3.72 -22.14
N ASP A 264 -3.92 -2.56 -21.87
CA ASP A 264 -3.67 -1.29 -22.58
C ASP A 264 -3.28 -0.13 -21.65
N GLY A 265 -2.70 -0.46 -20.48
CA GLY A 265 -2.30 0.50 -19.45
C GLY A 265 -3.51 1.06 -18.67
N GLY A 266 -4.58 0.29 -18.53
CA GLY A 266 -5.80 0.67 -17.83
C GLY A 266 -6.65 1.70 -18.57
N GLN A 267 -6.59 1.73 -19.91
CA GLN A 267 -7.55 2.51 -20.71
C GLN A 267 -8.88 1.76 -20.81
N THR A 268 -8.82 0.45 -21.01
CA THR A 268 -9.96 -0.46 -21.03
C THR A 268 -9.75 -1.64 -20.10
N TRP A 269 -10.85 -2.25 -19.67
CA TRP A 269 -10.87 -3.35 -18.71
C TRP A 269 -11.75 -4.48 -19.25
N THR A 270 -11.41 -5.71 -18.88
CA THR A 270 -12.26 -6.88 -19.17
C THR A 270 -13.56 -6.82 -18.38
N GLU A 271 -14.57 -7.57 -18.84
CA GLU A 271 -15.72 -7.90 -17.98
C GLU A 271 -15.24 -8.65 -16.72
N PRO A 272 -15.89 -8.46 -15.55
CA PRO A 272 -15.51 -9.15 -14.33
C PRO A 272 -15.73 -10.66 -14.42
N TYR A 273 -14.69 -11.43 -14.10
CA TYR A 273 -14.79 -12.86 -13.84
C TYR A 273 -15.10 -13.09 -12.36
N LEU A 274 -16.21 -13.77 -12.06
CA LEU A 274 -16.68 -14.01 -10.69
C LEU A 274 -16.24 -15.38 -10.18
N ILE A 275 -15.82 -15.43 -8.92
CA ILE A 275 -15.48 -16.67 -8.23
C ILE A 275 -16.75 -17.29 -7.64
N GLU A 276 -17.09 -18.50 -8.10
CA GLU A 276 -18.30 -19.21 -7.69
C GLU A 276 -18.03 -20.46 -6.84
N HIS A 277 -16.76 -20.80 -6.61
CA HIS A 277 -16.33 -22.01 -5.89
C HIS A 277 -15.65 -21.69 -4.55
N PRO A 278 -15.78 -22.52 -3.50
CA PRO A 278 -16.66 -23.70 -3.40
C PRO A 278 -18.15 -23.34 -3.31
N ASP A 279 -18.41 -22.08 -2.96
CA ASP A 279 -19.69 -21.40 -2.95
C ASP A 279 -19.44 -19.89 -3.21
N ARG A 280 -20.50 -19.11 -3.47
CA ARG A 280 -20.42 -17.64 -3.58
C ARG A 280 -20.30 -16.98 -2.21
N ASN A 281 -19.37 -17.48 -1.40
CA ASN A 281 -19.03 -16.95 -0.09
C ASN A 281 -17.51 -16.98 0.12
N VAL A 282 -16.78 -16.24 -0.71
CA VAL A 282 -15.30 -16.24 -0.73
C VAL A 282 -14.72 -14.88 -0.35
N ALA A 283 -13.45 -14.87 0.04
CA ALA A 283 -12.72 -13.66 0.38
C ALA A 283 -11.21 -13.82 0.18
N GLN A 284 -10.48 -12.72 0.34
CA GLN A 284 -9.02 -12.65 0.23
C GLN A 284 -8.54 -13.07 -1.18
N LEU A 285 -9.33 -12.75 -2.22
CA LEU A 285 -8.96 -13.05 -3.59
C LEU A 285 -7.72 -12.25 -3.98
N THR A 286 -6.70 -12.95 -4.46
CA THR A 286 -5.47 -12.36 -4.99
C THR A 286 -5.14 -12.97 -6.35
N ALA A 287 -4.37 -12.24 -7.16
CA ALA A 287 -3.94 -12.66 -8.50
C ALA A 287 -2.42 -12.55 -8.67
N GLY A 288 -1.88 -13.43 -9.50
CA GLY A 288 -0.49 -13.41 -9.97
C GLY A 288 -0.41 -13.88 -11.42
N SER A 289 0.67 -13.55 -12.11
CA SER A 289 0.95 -13.96 -13.49
C SER A 289 2.30 -14.65 -13.55
N ASP A 290 2.49 -15.61 -14.45
CA ASP A 290 3.80 -16.21 -14.71
C ASP A 290 4.73 -15.30 -15.54
N ASN A 291 4.31 -14.06 -15.82
CA ASN A 291 4.93 -13.11 -16.73
C ASN A 291 4.89 -13.51 -18.21
N GLU A 292 4.06 -14.49 -18.58
CA GLU A 292 3.79 -14.89 -19.96
C GLU A 292 2.29 -14.78 -20.26
N SER A 293 1.56 -15.90 -20.27
CA SER A 293 0.10 -15.92 -20.45
C SER A 293 -0.63 -16.58 -19.28
N GLY A 294 0.11 -17.11 -18.30
CA GLY A 294 -0.44 -17.76 -17.15
C GLY A 294 -0.95 -16.76 -16.12
N VAL A 295 -2.16 -16.98 -15.60
CA VAL A 295 -2.74 -16.20 -14.50
C VAL A 295 -3.23 -17.15 -13.42
N LEU A 296 -2.79 -16.92 -12.19
CA LEU A 296 -3.19 -17.66 -11.00
C LEU A 296 -4.10 -16.80 -10.13
N LEU A 297 -5.27 -17.33 -9.78
CA LEU A 297 -6.13 -16.78 -8.73
C LEU A 297 -6.04 -17.64 -7.49
N VAL A 298 -5.98 -17.01 -6.32
CA VAL A 298 -5.97 -17.68 -5.01
C VAL A 298 -6.97 -17.02 -4.08
N TRP A 299 -7.78 -17.81 -3.37
CA TRP A 299 -8.79 -17.30 -2.44
C TRP A 299 -9.09 -18.31 -1.32
N ARG A 300 -9.95 -17.92 -0.37
CA ARG A 300 -10.55 -18.84 0.61
C ARG A 300 -12.08 -18.76 0.60
N SER A 301 -12.77 -19.82 1.00
CA SER A 301 -14.19 -19.74 1.36
C SER A 301 -14.33 -19.16 2.75
N MET A 302 -15.23 -18.22 3.01
CA MET A 302 -15.54 -17.65 4.33
C MET A 302 -16.26 -18.63 5.28
N SER A 303 -16.76 -19.76 4.77
CA SER A 303 -17.42 -20.80 5.56
C SER A 303 -16.45 -21.47 6.55
N GLU A 304 -16.92 -21.74 7.77
CA GLU A 304 -16.19 -22.53 8.77
C GLU A 304 -16.10 -24.01 8.38
N ASP A 305 -16.99 -24.49 7.50
CA ASP A 305 -16.96 -25.85 6.98
C ASP A 305 -15.81 -26.07 5.95
N TYR A 306 -15.31 -24.97 5.36
CA TYR A 306 -14.32 -24.97 4.30
C TYR A 306 -13.11 -24.11 4.65
N GLU A 307 -12.36 -24.50 5.68
CA GLU A 307 -11.08 -23.88 6.05
C GLU A 307 -9.94 -24.27 5.09
N ARG A 308 -10.15 -24.13 3.79
CA ARG A 308 -9.21 -24.42 2.71
C ARG A 308 -8.84 -23.14 1.96
N ILE A 309 -7.68 -23.17 1.34
CA ILE A 309 -7.24 -22.16 0.37
C ILE A 309 -7.39 -22.81 -1.00
N PHE A 310 -8.07 -22.13 -1.91
CA PHE A 310 -8.36 -22.59 -3.25
C PHE A 310 -7.53 -21.80 -4.25
N TYR A 311 -7.32 -22.40 -5.42
CA TYR A 311 -6.70 -21.73 -6.55
C TYR A 311 -7.38 -22.11 -7.86
N GLN A 312 -7.15 -21.28 -8.87
CA GLN A 312 -7.55 -21.53 -10.25
C GLN A 312 -6.47 -20.99 -11.18
N TRP A 313 -6.22 -21.74 -12.25
CA TRP A 313 -5.21 -21.39 -13.25
C TRP A 313 -5.86 -21.09 -14.60
N SER A 314 -5.34 -20.07 -15.26
CA SER A 314 -5.59 -19.74 -16.66
C SER A 314 -4.26 -19.78 -17.41
N ASP A 315 -4.23 -20.37 -18.59
CA ASP A 315 -3.05 -20.42 -19.48
C ASP A 315 -3.16 -19.44 -20.66
N ASP A 316 -4.24 -18.66 -20.75
CA ASP A 316 -4.59 -17.82 -21.89
C ASP A 316 -4.84 -16.34 -21.53
N GLY A 317 -4.24 -15.87 -20.43
CA GLY A 317 -4.30 -14.49 -19.96
C GLY A 317 -5.58 -14.16 -19.19
N GLY A 318 -6.19 -15.14 -18.53
CA GLY A 318 -7.43 -15.00 -17.77
C GLY A 318 -8.70 -15.00 -18.63
N ARG A 319 -8.65 -15.51 -19.87
CA ARG A 319 -9.83 -15.59 -20.76
C ARG A 319 -10.65 -16.84 -20.48
N THR A 320 -9.97 -17.95 -20.21
CA THR A 320 -10.56 -19.20 -19.75
C THR A 320 -9.84 -19.70 -18.52
N TRP A 321 -10.55 -20.47 -17.70
CA TRP A 321 -10.09 -20.93 -16.39
C TRP A 321 -10.27 -22.43 -16.27
N GLN A 322 -9.28 -23.11 -15.68
CA GLN A 322 -9.39 -24.51 -15.29
C GLN A 322 -10.39 -24.68 -14.15
N GLU A 323 -10.76 -25.92 -13.83
CA GLU A 323 -11.57 -26.18 -12.63
C GLU A 323 -10.81 -25.78 -11.36
N PRO A 324 -11.47 -25.14 -10.38
CA PRO A 324 -10.85 -24.82 -9.09
C PRO A 324 -10.36 -26.06 -8.34
N ASP A 325 -9.25 -25.93 -7.62
CA ASP A 325 -8.73 -26.97 -6.74
C ASP A 325 -8.15 -26.37 -5.44
N VAL A 326 -7.87 -27.22 -4.46
CA VAL A 326 -7.31 -26.82 -3.16
C VAL A 326 -5.79 -26.74 -3.20
N ILE A 327 -5.22 -25.72 -2.58
CA ILE A 327 -3.78 -25.67 -2.34
C ILE A 327 -3.43 -26.75 -1.29
N PRO A 328 -2.54 -27.70 -1.62
CA PRO A 328 -2.26 -28.82 -0.74
C PRO A 328 -1.46 -28.41 0.50
N TRP A 329 -1.66 -29.14 1.60
CA TRP A 329 -0.88 -29.06 2.86
C TRP A 329 -0.93 -27.73 3.61
N ILE A 330 -1.78 -26.79 3.21
CA ILE A 330 -2.07 -25.57 3.94
C ILE A 330 -3.57 -25.40 4.12
N PHE A 331 -3.94 -24.88 5.28
CA PHE A 331 -5.32 -24.64 5.66
C PHE A 331 -5.49 -23.16 5.99
N ALA A 332 -6.63 -22.59 5.59
CA ALA A 332 -6.96 -21.23 5.95
C ALA A 332 -7.02 -21.11 7.47
N ARG A 333 -6.64 -19.96 8.00
CA ARG A 333 -6.94 -19.59 9.39
C ARG A 333 -8.46 -19.37 9.58
N PRO A 334 -8.95 -19.35 10.83
CA PRO A 334 -10.27 -18.79 11.12
C PRO A 334 -10.41 -17.39 10.53
N PHE A 335 -11.60 -17.08 10.00
CA PHE A 335 -11.84 -15.83 9.29
C PHE A 335 -11.46 -14.61 10.11
N ALA A 336 -10.69 -13.72 9.50
CA ALA A 336 -10.25 -12.47 10.08
C ALA A 336 -10.46 -11.35 9.08
N THR A 337 -10.98 -10.24 9.56
CA THR A 337 -11.51 -9.16 8.73
C THR A 337 -10.43 -8.44 7.91
N PHE A 338 -9.17 -8.40 8.36
CA PHE A 338 -8.15 -7.60 7.69
C PHE A 338 -7.15 -8.40 6.89
N ASP A 339 -7.06 -9.70 7.11
CA ASP A 339 -6.00 -10.51 6.54
C ASP A 339 -6.12 -10.63 5.01
N MET A 340 -5.01 -10.95 4.35
CA MET A 340 -4.91 -11.09 2.90
C MET A 340 -3.83 -12.11 2.52
N TYR A 341 -3.80 -12.47 1.25
CA TYR A 341 -2.70 -13.19 0.64
C TYR A 341 -1.99 -12.27 -0.35
N ASP A 342 -0.72 -12.54 -0.62
CA ASP A 342 0.06 -11.78 -1.60
C ASP A 342 0.88 -12.72 -2.48
N LEU A 343 1.03 -12.32 -3.74
CA LEU A 343 1.67 -13.09 -4.80
C LEU A 343 2.79 -12.26 -5.45
N THR A 344 3.88 -12.91 -5.82
CA THR A 344 4.92 -12.33 -6.68
C THR A 344 5.52 -13.40 -7.58
N THR A 345 6.22 -13.01 -8.64
CA THR A 345 6.66 -13.97 -9.67
C THR A 345 8.14 -13.83 -9.94
N ASP A 346 8.87 -14.95 -9.88
CA ASP A 346 10.29 -14.96 -10.19
C ASP A 346 10.58 -14.84 -11.69
N SER A 347 11.86 -14.68 -12.02
CA SER A 347 12.34 -14.57 -13.39
C SER A 347 12.22 -15.86 -14.22
N ALA A 348 11.89 -16.99 -13.59
CA ALA A 348 11.60 -18.26 -14.24
C ALA A 348 10.10 -18.47 -14.48
N GLY A 349 9.25 -17.52 -14.04
CA GLY A 349 7.79 -17.59 -14.17
C GLY A 349 7.12 -18.35 -13.03
N HIS A 350 7.85 -18.77 -11.99
CA HIS A 350 7.21 -19.39 -10.84
C HIS A 350 6.52 -18.32 -9.98
N ILE A 351 5.30 -18.63 -9.54
CA ILE A 351 4.50 -17.73 -8.73
C ILE A 351 4.66 -18.11 -7.25
N HIS A 352 5.09 -17.16 -6.44
CA HIS A 352 5.33 -17.27 -5.00
C HIS A 352 4.13 -16.74 -4.23
N LEU A 353 3.47 -17.62 -3.47
CA LEU A 353 2.38 -17.28 -2.57
C LEU A 353 2.89 -17.12 -1.14
N LEU A 354 2.56 -15.99 -0.51
CA LEU A 354 2.68 -15.81 0.92
C LEU A 354 1.29 -15.85 1.57
N ALA A 355 1.06 -16.83 2.44
CA ALA A 355 -0.23 -17.05 3.07
C ALA A 355 -0.11 -17.23 4.59
N VAL A 356 -1.03 -16.63 5.32
CA VAL A 356 -1.24 -16.93 6.74
C VAL A 356 -2.22 -18.09 6.85
N GLY A 357 -1.84 -19.12 7.61
CA GLY A 357 -2.68 -20.30 7.76
C GLY A 357 -2.17 -21.28 8.81
N ARG A 358 -2.57 -22.54 8.65
CA ARG A 358 -2.16 -23.68 9.47
C ARG A 358 -1.55 -24.75 8.59
N SER A 359 -0.60 -25.51 9.12
CA SER A 359 -0.01 -26.67 8.44
C SER A 359 -0.83 -27.95 8.60
N THR A 360 -1.87 -27.92 9.43
CA THR A 360 -2.74 -29.05 9.74
C THR A 360 -4.20 -28.60 9.84
N PRO A 361 -5.18 -29.51 9.66
CA PRO A 361 -6.58 -29.13 9.68
C PRO A 361 -7.14 -28.87 11.09
N GLU A 362 -6.36 -29.08 12.16
CA GLU A 362 -6.89 -28.87 13.52
C GLU A 362 -7.23 -27.38 13.75
N PRO A 363 -8.45 -27.04 14.20
CA PRO A 363 -8.91 -25.64 14.40
C PRO A 363 -7.99 -24.78 15.28
N LYS A 364 -7.26 -25.41 16.21
CA LYS A 364 -6.34 -24.74 17.14
C LYS A 364 -4.86 -24.93 16.79
N ALA A 365 -4.55 -25.45 15.60
CA ALA A 365 -3.18 -25.57 15.17
C ALA A 365 -2.49 -24.20 15.13
N LEU A 366 -1.19 -24.20 15.40
CA LEU A 366 -0.41 -22.98 15.43
C LEU A 366 -0.48 -22.25 14.08
N LEU A 367 -0.89 -20.99 14.14
CA LEU A 367 -0.89 -20.11 12.97
C LEU A 367 0.55 -19.78 12.57
N GLY A 368 0.78 -19.70 11.27
CA GLY A 368 2.07 -19.31 10.73
C GLY A 368 1.95 -18.58 9.41
N VAL A 369 3.07 -17.98 9.01
CA VAL A 369 3.28 -17.45 7.66
C VAL A 369 3.97 -18.53 6.84
N TYR A 370 3.37 -18.90 5.73
CA TYR A 370 3.84 -19.96 4.85
C TYR A 370 4.09 -19.43 3.45
N HIS A 371 5.20 -19.87 2.86
CA HIS A 371 5.56 -19.61 1.47
C HIS A 371 5.41 -20.88 0.65
N LEU A 372 4.70 -20.78 -0.48
CA LEU A 372 4.51 -21.83 -1.47
C LEU A 372 4.87 -21.32 -2.86
N ILE A 373 5.22 -22.23 -3.75
CA ILE A 373 5.59 -21.94 -5.14
C ILE A 373 4.69 -22.73 -6.07
N TRP A 374 4.07 -22.04 -7.02
CA TRP A 374 3.39 -22.63 -8.17
C TRP A 374 4.32 -22.62 -9.37
N ASP A 375 4.61 -23.79 -9.95
CA ASP A 375 5.53 -23.94 -11.08
C ASP A 375 4.84 -23.94 -12.46
N GLY A 376 3.54 -23.66 -12.51
CA GLY A 376 2.71 -23.77 -13.72
C GLY A 376 1.94 -25.09 -13.79
N GLU A 377 2.35 -26.12 -13.03
CA GLU A 377 1.72 -27.44 -13.02
C GLU A 377 1.33 -27.90 -11.60
N ARG A 378 2.14 -27.56 -10.59
CA ARG A 378 1.98 -28.04 -9.22
C ARG A 378 2.47 -27.05 -8.17
N TRP A 379 1.94 -27.23 -6.97
CA TRP A 379 2.39 -26.53 -5.77
C TRP A 379 3.59 -27.24 -5.12
N SER A 380 4.54 -26.45 -4.63
CA SER A 380 5.57 -26.91 -3.69
C SER A 380 4.95 -27.26 -2.33
N ALA A 381 5.68 -28.02 -1.52
CA ALA A 381 5.35 -28.13 -0.09
C ALA A 381 5.48 -26.75 0.59
N PRO A 382 4.65 -26.44 1.60
CA PRO A 382 4.70 -25.16 2.28
C PRO A 382 5.95 -25.01 3.14
N THR A 383 6.70 -23.93 2.91
CA THR A 383 7.83 -23.53 3.74
C THR A 383 7.32 -22.59 4.84
N ARG A 384 7.45 -23.00 6.09
CA ARG A 384 7.09 -22.15 7.23
C ARG A 384 8.15 -21.09 7.45
N ILE A 385 7.78 -19.81 7.33
CA ILE A 385 8.67 -18.66 7.57
C ILE A 385 8.62 -18.25 9.04
N PHE A 386 7.40 -18.25 9.61
CA PHE A 386 7.17 -17.79 10.97
C PHE A 386 6.03 -18.58 11.60
N ALA A 387 6.19 -18.97 12.86
CA ALA A 387 5.11 -19.42 13.73
C ALA A 387 5.57 -19.33 15.18
N GLN A 388 4.78 -18.68 16.04
CA GLN A 388 5.11 -18.51 17.45
C GLN A 388 3.85 -18.57 18.30
N GLU A 389 3.87 -19.38 19.36
CA GLU A 389 2.75 -19.47 20.30
C GLU A 389 2.44 -18.10 20.92
N GLY A 390 1.15 -17.78 21.04
CA GLY A 390 0.68 -16.49 21.55
C GLY A 390 0.67 -15.35 20.53
N LEU A 391 1.30 -15.53 19.36
CA LEU A 391 1.31 -14.53 18.29
C LEU A 391 0.44 -14.96 17.10
N TYR A 392 -0.38 -14.03 16.62
CA TYR A 392 -1.26 -14.23 15.47
C TYR A 392 -0.73 -13.40 14.29
N PRO A 393 -0.04 -14.02 13.30
CA PRO A 393 0.41 -13.31 12.11
C PRO A 393 -0.78 -12.95 11.21
N GLU A 394 -0.74 -11.77 10.57
CA GLU A 394 -1.73 -11.32 9.57
C GLU A 394 -1.07 -10.38 8.55
N TYR A 395 -1.76 -10.17 7.42
CA TYR A 395 -1.43 -9.19 6.39
C TYR A 395 -0.03 -9.38 5.79
N PRO A 396 0.31 -10.59 5.31
CA PRO A 396 1.56 -10.85 4.64
C PRO A 396 1.66 -10.05 3.34
N LYS A 397 2.86 -9.56 3.06
CA LYS A 397 3.26 -8.91 1.81
C LYS A 397 4.52 -9.55 1.28
N ILE A 398 4.61 -9.74 -0.04
CA ILE A 398 5.76 -10.32 -0.71
C ILE A 398 6.08 -9.56 -2.01
N VAL A 399 7.35 -9.22 -2.17
CA VAL A 399 7.88 -8.63 -3.41
C VAL A 399 9.15 -9.33 -3.83
N ILE A 400 9.45 -9.26 -5.12
CA ILE A 400 10.67 -9.81 -5.70
C ILE A 400 11.52 -8.71 -6.31
N HIS A 401 12.83 -8.81 -6.09
CA HIS A 401 13.82 -7.95 -6.71
C HIS A 401 14.79 -8.78 -7.54
N GLU A 402 15.28 -8.19 -8.63
CA GLU A 402 16.20 -8.80 -9.60
C GLU A 402 15.81 -10.22 -10.05
N GLY A 403 14.51 -10.51 -10.05
CA GLY A 403 13.96 -11.78 -10.51
C GLY A 403 14.25 -13.00 -9.63
N ASN A 404 14.92 -12.86 -8.48
CA ASN A 404 15.22 -14.00 -7.61
C ASN A 404 15.46 -13.66 -6.12
N GLN A 405 15.31 -12.41 -5.70
CA GLN A 405 15.43 -11.97 -4.30
C GLN A 405 14.04 -11.69 -3.74
N LEU A 406 13.54 -12.55 -2.85
CA LEU A 406 12.26 -12.37 -2.20
C LEU A 406 12.40 -11.55 -0.92
N HIS A 407 11.43 -10.67 -0.70
CA HIS A 407 11.29 -9.87 0.51
C HIS A 407 9.87 -10.00 1.02
N ALA A 408 9.71 -10.23 2.32
CA ALA A 408 8.42 -10.39 2.95
C ALA A 408 8.30 -9.53 4.21
N ALA A 409 7.11 -8.97 4.43
CA ALA A 409 6.73 -8.34 5.69
C ALA A 409 5.33 -8.80 6.12
N TRP A 410 5.07 -8.82 7.42
CA TRP A 410 3.76 -9.12 7.99
C TRP A 410 3.68 -8.50 9.38
N PHE A 411 2.50 -8.41 9.97
CA PHE A 411 2.38 -8.05 11.38
C PHE A 411 1.96 -9.23 12.23
N THR A 412 2.27 -9.20 13.52
CA THR A 412 1.73 -10.12 14.52
C THR A 412 1.01 -9.36 15.62
N ARG A 413 -0.02 -9.95 16.21
CA ARG A 413 -0.71 -9.41 17.40
C ARG A 413 -0.74 -10.40 18.57
N GLU A 414 -0.88 -9.88 19.79
CA GLU A 414 -1.07 -10.61 21.04
C GLU A 414 -2.55 -10.59 21.48
N GLY A 415 -3.36 -11.60 21.17
CA GLY A 415 -4.79 -11.59 21.53
C GLY A 415 -5.68 -10.92 20.46
N SER A 416 -6.93 -10.58 20.78
CA SER A 416 -7.98 -10.28 19.78
C SER A 416 -7.67 -9.06 18.89
N VAL A 417 -8.10 -9.10 17.62
CA VAL A 417 -7.94 -7.96 16.70
C VAL A 417 -8.77 -6.72 17.12
N TRP A 418 -9.83 -6.94 17.88
CA TRP A 418 -10.77 -5.90 18.34
C TRP A 418 -10.34 -5.20 19.63
N GLU A 419 -9.32 -5.72 20.30
CA GLU A 419 -8.75 -5.09 21.48
C GLU A 419 -7.82 -3.95 21.03
N GLN A 420 -8.07 -2.75 21.57
CA GLN A 420 -7.34 -1.54 21.16
C GLN A 420 -5.91 -1.56 21.69
N ASP A 421 -5.69 -2.06 22.90
CA ASP A 421 -4.40 -2.04 23.61
C ASP A 421 -3.53 -3.29 23.37
N VAL A 422 -3.83 -4.05 22.31
CA VAL A 422 -3.02 -5.21 21.93
C VAL A 422 -1.80 -4.77 21.13
N ASN A 423 -0.62 -5.21 21.57
CA ASN A 423 0.63 -5.00 20.83
C ASN A 423 0.51 -5.59 19.43
N ARG A 424 0.90 -4.79 18.43
CA ARG A 424 0.97 -5.21 17.04
C ARG A 424 2.33 -4.82 16.50
N VAL A 425 3.07 -5.76 15.93
CA VAL A 425 4.46 -5.52 15.53
C VAL A 425 4.75 -6.02 14.13
N ILE A 426 5.65 -5.34 13.42
CA ILE A 426 6.02 -5.65 12.04
C ILE A 426 7.28 -6.51 11.99
N TRP A 427 7.18 -7.60 11.27
CA TRP A 427 8.28 -8.51 10.99
C TRP A 427 8.72 -8.41 9.54
N TYR A 428 9.99 -8.75 9.30
CA TYR A 428 10.55 -8.86 7.97
C TYR A 428 11.39 -10.14 7.83
N SER A 429 11.37 -10.74 6.65
CA SER A 429 12.33 -11.77 6.25
C SER A 429 12.61 -11.67 4.75
N ARG A 430 13.76 -12.22 4.31
CA ARG A 430 14.14 -12.31 2.91
C ARG A 430 14.59 -13.72 2.54
N SER A 431 14.54 -14.04 1.26
CA SER A 431 15.04 -15.30 0.71
C SER A 431 15.67 -15.07 -0.67
N GLN A 432 16.57 -15.96 -1.06
CA GLN A 432 17.13 -16.03 -2.41
C GLN A 432 16.62 -17.32 -3.05
N VAL A 433 15.85 -17.22 -4.14
CA VAL A 433 15.29 -18.39 -4.82
C VAL A 433 16.16 -18.83 -5.99
N ALA A 434 16.00 -20.10 -6.38
CA ALA A 434 16.72 -20.72 -7.49
C ALA A 434 16.14 -20.30 -8.87
N ALA A 435 16.11 -18.99 -9.13
CA ALA A 435 15.71 -18.40 -10.40
C ALA A 435 16.84 -17.52 -10.97
N PRO A 436 16.89 -17.30 -12.30
CA PRO A 436 17.89 -16.43 -12.91
C PRO A 436 17.95 -15.02 -12.29
N HIS A 437 19.16 -14.53 -12.02
CA HIS A 437 19.32 -13.13 -11.63
C HIS A 437 19.08 -12.22 -12.84
N ARG A 438 18.24 -11.19 -12.68
CA ARG A 438 17.91 -10.19 -13.69
C ARG A 438 18.17 -8.79 -13.13
N PRO A 439 19.36 -8.20 -13.37
CA PRO A 439 19.71 -6.90 -12.78
C PRO A 439 18.74 -5.81 -13.23
N VAL A 440 18.35 -4.95 -12.29
CA VAL A 440 17.53 -3.77 -12.62
C VAL A 440 18.44 -2.64 -13.08
N THR A 441 18.13 -2.03 -14.22
CA THR A 441 18.86 -0.85 -14.71
C THR A 441 18.11 0.42 -14.30
N PRO A 442 18.75 1.36 -13.58
CA PRO A 442 18.16 2.67 -13.30
C PRO A 442 17.80 3.42 -14.58
N MET A 443 16.62 4.03 -14.60
CA MET A 443 16.33 5.07 -15.59
C MET A 443 17.21 6.29 -15.26
N PRO A 444 17.70 7.02 -16.28
CA PRO A 444 18.40 8.27 -16.04
C PRO A 444 17.53 9.17 -15.18
N THR A 445 18.00 9.54 -14.00
CA THR A 445 17.31 10.50 -13.13
C THR A 445 17.04 11.76 -13.95
N GLU A 446 15.79 12.21 -14.03
CA GLU A 446 15.50 13.53 -14.58
C GLU A 446 16.39 14.53 -13.85
N MET A 447 17.30 15.17 -14.59
CA MET A 447 18.15 16.21 -14.06
C MET A 447 17.22 17.17 -13.32
N PRO A 448 17.47 17.48 -12.03
CA PRO A 448 16.55 18.33 -11.28
C PRO A 448 16.27 19.56 -12.12
N GLU A 449 14.99 19.79 -12.45
CA GLU A 449 14.56 21.04 -13.06
C GLU A 449 15.24 22.11 -12.25
N SER A 450 16.15 22.87 -12.87
CA SER A 450 17.00 23.82 -12.17
C SER A 450 16.05 24.60 -11.27
N THR A 451 16.21 24.46 -9.96
CA THR A 451 15.44 25.26 -9.02
C THR A 451 15.61 26.67 -9.54
N LYS A 452 14.53 27.33 -9.98
CA LYS A 452 14.64 28.73 -10.39
C LYS A 452 15.35 29.37 -9.22
N THR A 453 16.60 29.79 -9.44
CA THR A 453 17.38 30.45 -8.42
C THR A 453 16.47 31.56 -7.94
N VAL A 454 15.99 31.43 -6.70
CA VAL A 454 15.25 32.52 -6.07
C VAL A 454 16.25 33.65 -6.16
N ALA A 455 15.96 34.63 -7.03
CA ALA A 455 16.81 35.79 -7.17
C ALA A 455 17.06 36.28 -5.74
N PRO A 456 18.33 36.48 -5.33
CA PRO A 456 18.61 36.89 -3.97
C PRO A 456 17.66 38.03 -3.63
N THR A 457 16.89 37.87 -2.55
CA THR A 457 16.12 38.98 -2.01
C THR A 457 17.09 40.15 -1.97
N PRO A 458 16.81 41.26 -2.68
CA PRO A 458 17.75 42.37 -2.75
C PRO A 458 18.13 42.69 -1.30
N ALA A 459 19.43 42.69 -1.03
CA ALA A 459 19.94 43.09 0.28
C ALA A 459 19.20 44.38 0.68
N PRO A 460 18.76 44.52 1.95
CA PRO A 460 18.10 45.73 2.37
C PRO A 460 19.02 46.89 1.99
N VAL A 461 18.56 47.69 1.02
CA VAL A 461 19.24 48.93 0.66
C VAL A 461 19.33 49.69 1.97
N PRO A 462 20.53 50.14 2.42
CA PRO A 462 20.62 50.93 3.63
C PRO A 462 19.68 52.12 3.46
N THR A 463 18.61 52.13 4.25
CA THR A 463 17.66 53.23 4.27
C THR A 463 18.48 54.48 4.56
N PRO A 464 18.52 55.48 3.67
CA PRO A 464 19.16 56.74 3.99
C PRO A 464 18.47 57.28 5.24
N THR A 465 19.25 57.65 6.24
CA THR A 465 18.74 58.33 7.43
C THR A 465 17.96 59.56 6.96
N LEU A 466 16.64 59.49 7.05
CA LEU A 466 15.78 60.61 6.68
C LEU A 466 16.13 61.78 7.60
N TYR A 467 16.59 62.86 6.99
CA TYR A 467 16.49 64.19 7.60
C TYR A 467 15.06 64.37 8.11
N GLN A 468 14.92 64.74 9.38
CA GLN A 468 13.64 65.17 9.93
C GLN A 468 13.18 66.39 9.13
N PHE A 469 12.28 66.17 8.19
CA PHE A 469 11.51 67.25 7.57
C PHE A 469 10.49 67.71 8.61
N ASN A 470 10.56 69.01 8.95
CA ASN A 470 9.51 69.69 9.68
C ASN A 470 8.19 69.43 8.97
N ARG A 471 7.22 68.95 9.73
CA ARG A 471 5.88 68.61 9.26
C ARG A 471 5.07 69.90 9.15
N ASP A 472 5.39 70.72 8.16
CA ASP A 472 4.55 71.83 7.69
C ASP A 472 4.94 72.09 6.23
N GLU A 473 4.10 71.60 5.31
CA GLU A 473 4.08 71.75 3.84
C GLU A 473 3.98 70.40 3.10
N SER A 474 2.85 69.72 3.27
CA SER A 474 2.44 68.66 2.34
C SER A 474 1.88 69.30 1.08
N GLY A 475 2.69 69.39 0.01
CA GLY A 475 2.28 69.79 -1.35
C GLY A 475 1.38 68.75 -2.04
N LEU A 476 0.41 68.18 -1.33
CA LEU A 476 -0.63 67.32 -1.88
C LEU A 476 -1.88 68.17 -2.17
N PRO A 477 -2.50 68.08 -3.37
CA PRO A 477 -3.83 68.62 -3.56
C PRO A 477 -4.80 67.93 -2.61
N SER A 478 -5.55 68.72 -1.85
CA SER A 478 -6.61 68.24 -0.97
C SER A 478 -7.68 67.50 -1.77
N GLY A 479 -7.84 66.18 -1.55
CA GLY A 479 -8.96 65.43 -2.15
C GLY A 479 -8.77 63.94 -2.43
N LEU A 480 -7.89 63.21 -1.74
CA LEU A 480 -7.87 61.75 -1.82
C LEU A 480 -8.88 61.18 -0.83
N HIS A 481 -10.09 60.91 -1.33
CA HIS A 481 -11.12 60.17 -0.60
C HIS A 481 -10.61 58.75 -0.33
N THR A 482 -10.46 58.41 0.93
CA THR A 482 -10.28 57.02 1.34
C THR A 482 -11.62 56.30 1.35
N GLU A 483 -11.61 54.98 1.20
CA GLU A 483 -12.82 54.13 1.26
C GLU A 483 -13.60 54.34 2.58
N SER A 484 -12.90 54.73 3.65
CA SER A 484 -13.50 55.12 4.92
C SER A 484 -14.30 56.42 4.86
N ASP A 485 -13.88 57.39 4.05
CA ASP A 485 -14.58 58.67 3.88
C ASP A 485 -15.89 58.49 3.09
N GLU A 486 -15.93 57.57 2.14
CA GLU A 486 -17.14 57.21 1.39
C GLU A 486 -18.15 56.48 2.27
N LEU A 487 -17.69 55.52 3.10
CA LEU A 487 -18.54 54.86 4.09
C LEU A 487 -19.12 55.85 5.10
N PHE A 488 -18.32 56.81 5.58
CA PHE A 488 -18.79 57.83 6.51
C PHE A 488 -19.83 58.77 5.87
N ARG A 489 -19.63 59.16 4.61
CA ARG A 489 -20.59 59.97 3.85
C ARG A 489 -21.89 59.23 3.58
N LEU A 490 -21.82 57.93 3.29
CA LEU A 490 -23.00 57.08 3.09
C LEU A 490 -23.83 56.99 4.38
N VAL A 491 -23.19 56.81 5.53
CA VAL A 491 -23.87 56.81 6.84
C VAL A 491 -24.55 58.15 7.13
N ILE A 492 -23.88 59.27 6.86
CA ILE A 492 -24.46 60.61 7.02
C ILE A 492 -25.65 60.82 6.07
N ALA A 493 -25.54 60.38 4.81
CA ALA A 493 -26.60 60.54 3.82
C ALA A 493 -27.86 59.71 4.13
N LEU A 494 -27.70 58.54 4.76
CA LEU A 494 -28.81 57.66 5.13
C LEU A 494 -29.47 58.03 6.47
N PHE A 495 -28.78 58.79 7.32
CA PHE A 495 -29.27 59.16 8.65
C PHE A 495 -30.65 59.86 8.66
N PRO A 496 -30.94 60.85 7.79
CA PRO A 496 -32.25 61.51 7.77
C PRO A 496 -33.39 60.56 7.38
N VAL A 497 -33.12 59.60 6.48
CA VAL A 497 -34.11 58.62 6.02
C VAL A 497 -34.41 57.61 7.12
N ILE A 498 -33.37 57.12 7.81
CA ILE A 498 -33.51 56.22 8.97
C ILE A 498 -34.31 56.91 10.08
N LEU A 499 -34.02 58.19 10.34
CA LEU A 499 -34.72 58.98 11.36
C LEU A 499 -36.18 59.23 10.99
N LEU A 500 -36.48 59.53 9.71
CA LEU A 500 -37.85 59.68 9.22
C LEU A 500 -38.65 58.36 9.34
N ILE A 501 -38.04 57.23 8.97
CA ILE A 501 -38.65 55.90 9.12
C ILE A 501 -38.92 55.61 10.61
N GLY A 502 -37.96 55.90 11.49
CA GLY A 502 -38.13 55.76 12.94
C GLY A 502 -39.28 56.61 13.48
N VAL A 503 -39.39 57.86 13.05
CA VAL A 503 -40.50 58.76 13.44
C VAL A 503 -41.84 58.25 12.90
N LEU A 504 -41.91 57.78 11.65
CA LEU A 504 -43.13 57.22 11.07
C LEU A 504 -43.59 55.95 11.81
N ILE A 505 -42.64 55.08 12.19
CA ILE A 505 -42.94 53.90 13.01
C ILE A 505 -43.44 54.32 14.40
N ALA A 506 -42.77 55.26 15.06
CA ALA A 506 -43.17 55.75 16.38
C ALA A 506 -44.55 56.43 16.37
N VAL A 507 -44.84 57.24 15.34
CA VAL A 507 -46.15 57.88 15.15
C VAL A 507 -47.22 56.82 14.88
N ARG A 508 -46.95 55.83 14.02
CA ARG A 508 -47.88 54.71 13.75
C ARG A 508 -48.16 53.92 15.03
N MET A 509 -47.13 53.59 15.82
CA MET A 509 -47.29 52.87 17.09
C MET A 509 -48.08 53.68 18.13
N ASN A 510 -47.85 55.00 18.23
CA ASN A 510 -48.61 55.87 19.14
C ASN A 510 -50.05 56.12 18.68
N TRP A 511 -50.34 56.04 17.37
CA TRP A 511 -51.70 56.22 16.84
C TRP A 511 -52.61 55.02 17.17
N PHE A 512 -52.06 53.80 17.18
CA PHE A 512 -52.80 52.59 17.58
C PHE A 512 -52.96 52.43 19.10
N HIS A 513 -52.21 53.17 19.92
CA HIS A 513 -52.37 53.17 21.38
C HIS A 513 -53.40 54.17 21.92
N ARG A 514 -53.94 55.07 21.08
CA ARG A 514 -54.96 56.06 21.48
C ARG A 514 -56.39 55.71 21.07
N SER A 515 -56.64 54.51 20.53
CA SER A 515 -57.97 54.04 20.12
C SER A 515 -58.37 52.72 20.80
N ARG A 516 -58.22 52.64 22.12
CA ARG A 516 -58.95 51.72 23.00
C ARG A 516 -59.38 52.42 24.27
#